data_AF-A0A3R5ZRR5-F1
#
_entry.id   AF-A0A3R5ZRR5-F1
#
_cell.length_a   1.000
_cell.length_b   1.000
_cell.length_c   1.000
_cell.angle_alpha   90.00
_cell.angle_beta   90.00
_cell.angle_gamma   90.00
#
_symmetry.space_group_name_H-M   'P 1'
#
loop_
_entity.id
_entity.type
_entity.pdbx_description
1 polymer ?
#
loop_
_entity_poly.entity_id
_entity_poly.type
_entity_poly.pdbx_seq_one_letter_code
_entity_poly.pdbx_strand_id
1 'polypeptide(L)'
;MKKIEIFDPAMCCPTGLCGPNINPDLMRIAAVLETLKRQGIIVERHNLRDEPQLYVSNKTVNDYLMKEGADDLPITIVEGEIVVTKSYPTNKQLSEWTGVNLDIVPIIK
;
A
#
# COMPACT_ATOMS: atom_id res chain seq x y z
N MET A 1 3.82 13.19 10.90
CA MET A 1 3.15 12.22 10.02
C MET A 1 4.08 11.03 9.90
N LYS A 2 3.53 9.82 9.96
CA LYS A 2 4.37 8.62 9.91
C LYS A 2 4.82 8.33 8.47
N LYS A 3 6.04 7.81 8.28
CA LYS A 3 6.46 7.23 7.01
C LYS A 3 5.66 5.96 6.76
N ILE A 4 5.02 5.84 5.60
CA ILE A 4 4.20 4.69 5.20
C ILE A 4 4.72 4.17 3.87
N GLU A 5 4.96 2.87 3.80
CA GLU A 5 5.38 2.14 2.60
C GLU A 5 4.44 0.94 2.39
N ILE A 6 4.04 0.68 1.15
CA ILE A 6 3.21 -0.48 0.78
C ILE A 6 3.97 -1.30 -0.27
N PHE A 7 4.20 -2.56 0.05
CA PHE A 7 4.82 -3.55 -0.81
C PHE A 7 3.72 -4.42 -1.40
N ASP A 8 3.39 -4.19 -2.66
CA ASP A 8 2.33 -4.88 -3.38
C ASP A 8 2.75 -6.28 -3.85
N PRO A 9 1.79 -7.18 -4.14
CA PRO A 9 2.06 -8.36 -4.94
C PRO A 9 2.55 -7.98 -6.34
N ALA A 10 3.02 -8.96 -7.11
CA ALA A 10 3.36 -8.72 -8.52
C ALA A 10 2.10 -8.37 -9.32
N MET A 11 1.93 -7.08 -9.63
CA MET A 11 0.81 -6.56 -10.40
C MET A 11 1.23 -6.19 -11.82
N CYS A 12 0.28 -6.19 -12.76
CA CYS A 12 0.52 -5.77 -14.14
C CYS A 12 0.66 -4.25 -14.32
N CYS A 13 0.19 -3.44 -13.36
CA CYS A 13 0.38 -2.00 -13.32
C CYS A 13 0.42 -1.50 -11.86
N PRO A 14 0.90 -0.27 -11.60
CA PRO A 14 1.11 0.23 -10.22
C PRO A 14 -0.13 0.28 -9.34
N THR A 15 -1.33 0.46 -9.92
CA THR A 15 -2.60 0.48 -9.17
C THR A 15 -3.30 -0.88 -9.14
N GLY A 16 -2.85 -1.84 -9.96
CA GLY A 16 -3.52 -3.12 -10.17
C GLY A 16 -4.89 -3.03 -10.87
N LEU A 17 -5.23 -1.91 -11.51
CA LEU A 17 -6.55 -1.65 -12.12
C LEU A 17 -6.64 -1.94 -13.64
N CYS A 18 -5.64 -2.60 -14.24
CA CYS A 18 -5.52 -2.79 -15.69
C CYS A 18 -6.23 -4.06 -16.24
N GLY A 19 -7.18 -4.64 -15.51
CA GLY A 19 -7.90 -5.86 -15.90
C GLY A 19 -9.42 -5.66 -15.99
N PRO A 20 -10.16 -6.59 -16.64
CA PRO A 20 -11.61 -6.48 -16.80
C PRO A 20 -12.38 -6.57 -15.48
N ASN A 21 -11.81 -7.25 -14.48
CA ASN A 21 -12.37 -7.38 -13.13
C ASN A 21 -11.63 -6.44 -12.18
N ILE A 22 -12.20 -5.27 -11.92
CA ILE A 22 -11.64 -4.29 -11.00
C ILE A 22 -11.88 -4.75 -9.55
N ASN A 23 -10.81 -4.92 -8.78
CA ASN A 23 -10.91 -5.17 -7.33
C ASN A 23 -11.29 -3.84 -6.63
N PRO A 24 -12.43 -3.78 -5.91
CA PRO A 24 -12.85 -2.57 -5.20
C PRO A 24 -11.83 -2.06 -4.17
N ASP A 25 -11.06 -2.95 -3.55
CA ASP A 25 -10.06 -2.54 -2.54
C ASP A 25 -8.85 -1.86 -3.19
N LEU A 26 -8.44 -2.31 -4.39
CA LEU A 26 -7.41 -1.63 -5.21
C LEU A 26 -7.88 -0.24 -5.66
N MET A 27 -9.17 -0.11 -6.01
CA MET A 27 -9.74 1.18 -6.38
C MET A 27 -9.79 2.12 -5.17
N ARG A 28 -10.22 1.63 -4.01
CA ARG A 28 -10.25 2.39 -2.76
C ARG A 28 -8.86 2.89 -2.38
N ILE A 29 -7.87 2.00 -2.30
CA ILE A 29 -6.52 2.39 -1.89
C ILE A 29 -5.92 3.38 -2.89
N ALA A 30 -6.09 3.19 -4.21
CA ALA A 30 -5.61 4.15 -5.20
C ALA A 30 -6.22 5.55 -5.01
N ALA A 31 -7.54 5.64 -4.76
CA ALA A 31 -8.21 6.92 -4.53
C ALA A 31 -7.77 7.60 -3.23
N VAL A 32 -7.59 6.83 -2.15
CA VAL A 32 -7.11 7.36 -0.87
C VAL A 32 -5.69 7.89 -0.99
N LEU A 33 -4.79 7.14 -1.63
CA LEU A 33 -3.39 7.54 -1.78
C LEU A 33 -3.25 8.76 -2.70
N GLU A 34 -4.06 8.88 -3.75
CA GLU A 34 -4.11 10.10 -4.56
C GLU A 34 -4.62 11.31 -3.76
N THR A 35 -5.62 11.10 -2.88
CA THR A 35 -6.11 12.15 -1.97
C THR A 35 -5.01 12.63 -1.01
N LEU A 36 -4.29 11.70 -0.39
CA LEU A 36 -3.15 12.01 0.49
C LEU A 36 -2.03 12.74 -0.27
N LYS A 37 -1.70 12.27 -1.48
CA LYS A 37 -0.68 12.89 -2.34
C LYS A 37 -1.02 14.35 -2.67
N ARG A 38 -2.28 14.66 -2.97
CA ARG A 38 -2.75 16.04 -3.23
C ARG A 38 -2.64 16.95 -2.01
N GLN A 39 -2.63 16.38 -0.80
CA GLN A 39 -2.39 17.10 0.45
C GLN A 39 -0.89 17.15 0.84
N GLY A 40 0.01 16.69 -0.04
CA GLY A 40 1.46 16.68 0.20
C GLY A 40 1.93 15.50 1.04
N ILE A 41 1.08 14.50 1.28
CA ILE A 41 1.41 13.29 2.05
C ILE A 41 1.72 12.18 1.08
N ILE A 42 2.97 11.73 1.07
CA ILE A 42 3.44 10.68 0.16
C ILE A 42 3.43 9.34 0.92
N VAL A 43 2.71 8.37 0.36
CA VAL A 43 2.81 6.96 0.72
C VAL A 43 3.55 6.27 -0.41
N GLU A 44 4.69 5.66 -0.11
CA GLU A 44 5.49 4.95 -1.11
C GLU A 44 4.80 3.61 -1.42
N ARG A 45 4.67 3.28 -2.71
CA ARG A 45 4.17 1.98 -3.16
C ARG A 45 5.22 1.34 -4.04
N HIS A 46 5.45 0.06 -3.80
CA HIS A 46 6.39 -0.75 -4.57
C HIS A 46 5.63 -1.92 -5.16
N ASN A 47 5.86 -2.19 -6.45
CA ASN A 47 5.31 -3.35 -7.13
C ASN A 47 6.39 -4.42 -7.24
N LEU A 48 6.16 -5.63 -6.72
CA LEU A 48 7.13 -6.73 -6.77
C LEU A 48 7.61 -7.03 -8.20
N ARG A 49 6.73 -6.85 -9.19
CA ARG A 49 7.08 -7.03 -10.61
C ARG A 49 8.13 -6.03 -11.08
N ASP A 50 8.04 -4.78 -10.62
CA ASP A 50 8.83 -3.66 -11.14
C ASP A 50 10.10 -3.42 -10.30
N GLU A 51 10.02 -3.67 -8.99
CA GLU A 51 11.08 -3.41 -8.00
C GLU A 51 11.45 -4.66 -7.18
N PRO A 52 11.69 -5.84 -7.79
CA PRO A 52 11.91 -7.09 -7.04
C PRO A 52 13.10 -7.03 -6.09
N GLN A 53 14.14 -6.25 -6.45
CA GLN A 53 15.34 -6.10 -5.62
C GLN A 53 15.03 -5.45 -4.27
N LEU A 54 14.03 -4.57 -4.20
CA LEU A 54 13.68 -3.87 -2.96
C LEU A 54 13.10 -4.83 -1.90
N TYR A 55 12.38 -5.87 -2.33
CA TYR A 55 11.82 -6.93 -1.48
C TYR A 55 12.91 -7.86 -0.92
N VAL A 56 14.10 -7.83 -1.51
CA VAL A 56 15.28 -8.55 -1.04
C VAL A 56 16.15 -7.66 -0.15
N SER A 57 16.34 -6.39 -0.53
CA SER A 57 17.21 -5.47 0.21
C SER A 57 16.57 -4.87 1.46
N ASN A 58 15.25 -4.72 1.50
CA ASN A 58 14.54 -4.31 2.71
C ASN A 58 14.47 -5.51 3.66
N LYS A 59 15.32 -5.51 4.69
CA LYS A 59 15.46 -6.63 5.64
C LYS A 59 14.13 -7.00 6.31
N THR A 60 13.32 -6.01 6.70
CA THR A 60 12.03 -6.26 7.35
C THR A 60 11.07 -7.02 6.44
N VAL A 61 10.95 -6.60 5.17
CA VAL A 61 10.11 -7.28 4.17
C VAL A 61 10.69 -8.65 3.83
N ASN A 62 11.99 -8.75 3.62
CA ASN A 62 12.67 -9.98 3.23
C ASN A 62 12.51 -11.08 4.30
N ASP A 63 12.82 -10.76 5.55
CA ASP A 63 12.71 -11.72 6.67
C ASP A 63 11.26 -12.22 6.82
N TYR A 64 10.28 -11.33 6.66
CA TYR A 64 8.86 -11.69 6.74
C TYR A 64 8.45 -12.61 5.59
N LEU A 65 8.78 -12.27 4.35
CA LEU A 65 8.45 -13.07 3.17
C LEU A 65 9.17 -14.41 3.14
N MET A 66 10.39 -14.51 3.66
CA MET A 66 11.09 -15.79 3.81
C MET A 66 10.37 -16.74 4.79
N LYS A 67 9.65 -16.20 5.77
CA LYS A 67 8.95 -16.97 6.80
C LYS A 67 7.52 -17.32 6.40
N GLU A 68 6.76 -16.35 5.93
CA GLU A 68 5.31 -16.48 5.69
C GLU A 68 4.97 -16.72 4.21
N GLY A 69 5.87 -16.34 3.28
CA GLY A 69 5.68 -16.49 1.83
C GLY A 69 5.12 -15.25 1.13
N ALA A 70 5.15 -15.27 -0.21
CA ALA A 70 4.69 -14.16 -1.05
C ALA A 70 3.17 -13.98 -1.10
N ASP A 71 2.40 -15.00 -0.69
CA ASP A 71 0.94 -14.94 -0.61
C ASP A 71 0.45 -14.00 0.50
N ASP A 72 1.35 -13.55 1.39
CA ASP A 72 1.05 -12.59 2.46
C ASP A 72 1.14 -11.12 1.99
N LEU A 73 1.48 -10.88 0.72
CA LEU A 73 1.39 -9.56 0.10
C LEU A 73 -0.08 -9.13 -0.10
N PRO A 74 -0.39 -7.81 -0.05
CA PRO A 74 0.51 -6.71 0.20
C PRO A 74 0.97 -6.60 1.66
N ILE A 75 2.14 -6.03 1.89
CA ILE A 75 2.69 -5.70 3.22
C ILE A 75 2.72 -4.17 3.37
N THR A 76 2.18 -3.65 4.47
CA THR A 76 2.28 -2.23 4.83
C THR A 76 3.26 -2.05 5.97
N ILE A 77 4.22 -1.15 5.77
CA ILE A 77 5.19 -0.72 6.77
C ILE A 77 4.86 0.69 7.24
N VAL A 78 4.92 0.92 8.55
CA VAL A 78 4.79 2.23 9.17
C VAL A 78 5.97 2.42 10.12
N GLU A 79 6.75 3.49 9.92
CA GLU A 79 7.99 3.76 10.70
C GLU A 79 8.96 2.56 10.74
N GLY A 80 9.06 1.80 9.64
CA GLY A 80 9.94 0.63 9.52
C GLY A 80 9.39 -0.68 10.08
N GLU A 81 8.20 -0.67 10.68
CA GLU A 81 7.54 -1.86 11.24
C GLU A 81 6.38 -2.35 10.36
N ILE A 82 6.24 -3.66 10.21
CA ILE A 82 5.09 -4.29 9.52
C ILE A 82 3.84 -4.14 10.38
N VAL A 83 2.79 -3.55 9.83
CA VAL A 83 1.53 -3.29 10.55
C VAL A 83 0.29 -3.91 9.90
N VAL A 84 0.32 -4.18 8.59
CA VAL A 84 -0.77 -4.84 7.86
C VAL A 84 -0.17 -5.78 6.82
N THR A 85 -0.71 -6.99 6.71
CA THR A 85 -0.37 -7.97 5.67
C THR A 85 -1.65 -8.57 5.06
N LYS A 86 -1.55 -9.24 3.91
CA LYS A 86 -2.66 -9.86 3.14
C LYS A 86 -3.76 -8.91 2.63
N SER A 87 -3.72 -7.65 3.03
CA SER A 87 -4.77 -6.68 2.76
C SER A 87 -4.21 -5.27 2.78
N TYR A 88 -4.91 -4.36 2.10
CA TYR A 88 -4.54 -2.95 2.15
C TYR A 88 -5.01 -2.31 3.45
N PRO A 89 -4.31 -1.28 3.95
CA PRO A 89 -4.70 -0.60 5.17
C PRO A 89 -6.07 0.08 4.99
N THR A 90 -6.87 0.04 6.04
CA THR A 90 -8.19 0.68 6.08
C THR A 90 -8.07 2.21 6.06
N ASN A 91 -9.13 2.91 5.66
CA ASN A 91 -9.17 4.38 5.73
C ASN A 91 -8.94 4.88 7.16
N LYS A 92 -9.45 4.15 8.16
CA LYS A 92 -9.25 4.48 9.58
C LYS A 92 -7.77 4.41 9.96
N GLN A 93 -7.08 3.32 9.62
CA GLN A 93 -5.64 3.18 9.87
C GLN A 93 -4.83 4.28 9.18
N LEU A 94 -5.11 4.54 7.90
CA LEU A 94 -4.46 5.62 7.16
C LEU A 94 -4.75 6.99 7.79
N SER A 95 -5.96 7.23 8.29
CA SER A 95 -6.31 8.46 8.99
C SER A 95 -5.51 8.62 10.29
N GLU A 96 -5.38 7.55 11.07
CA GLU A 96 -4.59 7.53 12.31
C GLU A 96 -3.09 7.80 12.06
N TRP A 97 -2.52 7.29 10.97
CA TRP A 97 -1.09 7.44 10.67
C TRP A 97 -0.74 8.79 10.03
N THR A 98 -1.67 9.35 9.25
CA THR A 98 -1.46 10.58 8.48
C THR A 98 -2.02 11.82 9.18
N GLY A 99 -2.99 11.66 10.08
CA GLY A 99 -3.74 12.76 10.68
C GLY A 99 -4.81 13.37 9.76
N VAL A 100 -5.05 12.78 8.58
CA VAL A 100 -6.09 13.22 7.63
C VAL A 100 -7.37 12.44 7.88
N ASN A 101 -8.52 13.11 7.92
CA ASN A 101 -9.79 12.42 7.96
C ASN A 101 -10.13 11.84 6.57
N LEU A 102 -10.12 10.52 6.45
CA LEU A 102 -10.43 9.77 5.21
C LEU A 102 -11.80 9.06 5.26
N ASP A 103 -12.67 9.42 6.21
CA ASP A 103 -14.03 8.88 6.30
C ASP A 103 -14.90 9.30 5.10
N ILE A 104 -14.50 10.40 4.44
CA ILE A 104 -15.13 10.91 3.23
C ILE A 104 -14.02 11.05 2.20
N VAL A 105 -13.73 10.00 1.44
CA VAL A 105 -12.98 10.19 0.19
C VAL A 105 -13.98 10.82 -0.78
N PRO A 106 -13.88 12.12 -1.11
CA PRO A 106 -14.80 12.70 -2.06
C PRO A 106 -14.49 12.03 -3.40
N ILE A 107 -15.49 11.42 -4.02
CA ILE A 107 -15.44 11.12 -5.45
C ILE A 107 -15.48 12.49 -6.12
N ILE A 108 -14.31 13.10 -6.32
CA ILE A 108 -14.22 14.38 -7.00
C ILE A 108 -14.43 14.09 -8.49
N LYS A 109 -15.55 14.62 -9.02
CA LYS A 109 -15.89 14.63 -10.45
C LYS A 109 -14.79 15.22 -11.31
#